data_AF-A0A974SLU9-F1
#
_entry.id   AF-A0A974SLU9-F1
#
_cell.length_a   1.000
_cell.length_b   1.000
_cell.length_c   1.000
_cell.angle_alpha   90.00
_cell.angle_beta   90.00
_cell.angle_gamma   90.00
#
_symmetry.space_group_name_H-M   'P 1'
#
loop_
_entity.id
_entity.type
_entity.pdbx_description
1 polymer ?
#
loop_
_entity_poly.entity_id
_entity_poly.type
_entity_poly.pdbx_seq_one_letter_code
_entity_poly.pdbx_strand_id
1 'polypeptide(L)'
;MLGSDHGVELYTLTAWSDVFLGRQFATDLTARDWLSYSEQLFLTVTAGAVFRDDVGALTALRSRLNYFPRDVWLYKLAAQWRLIAEERAYVGRTGDVGDELGSQVIAARMVGNIMRLAMLVERRYAPYPKWFGTAFAQLECAGDLTPLLERVMSAQNWLERESGLVDACRFVAELQIARGVPGALGPTVGSLYARPYRFIDSMKILNALRAAIKDEDLCRLRDCGAADQFLASNFVLAAPAFSRAATTAVFDIE
;
A
#
# COMPACT_ATOMS: atom_id res chain seq x y z
N MET A 1 0.89 4.71 24.81
CA MET A 1 1.60 5.96 25.14
C MET A 1 2.99 5.52 25.55
N LEU A 2 4.03 5.93 24.82
CA LEU A 2 5.41 5.73 25.25
C LEU A 2 5.55 6.44 26.61
N GLY A 3 6.05 5.72 27.61
CA GLY A 3 5.82 5.92 29.04
C GLY A 3 7.10 6.17 29.83
N SER A 4 7.92 7.13 29.38
CA SER A 4 8.96 7.72 30.23
C SER A 4 9.00 9.23 30.05
N ASP A 5 9.10 9.96 31.16
CA ASP A 5 9.19 11.44 31.15
C ASP A 5 10.48 11.94 30.48
N HIS A 6 11.48 11.06 30.34
CA HIS A 6 12.78 11.34 29.73
C HIS A 6 12.96 10.74 28.34
N GLY A 7 11.95 10.07 27.78
CA GLY A 7 11.98 9.51 26.42
C GLY A 7 12.92 8.31 26.22
N VAL A 8 13.32 7.62 27.29
CA VAL A 8 14.11 6.37 27.22
C VAL A 8 13.33 5.25 27.88
N GLU A 9 13.21 4.13 27.19
CA GLU A 9 12.52 2.96 27.72
C GLU A 9 13.46 1.74 27.65
N LEU A 10 13.35 0.86 28.64
CA LEU A 10 14.19 -0.33 28.75
C LEU A 10 13.32 -1.58 28.58
N TYR A 11 13.66 -2.38 27.58
CA TYR A 11 13.00 -3.65 27.31
C TYR A 11 14.02 -4.72 26.94
N THR A 12 13.71 -5.98 27.24
CA THR A 12 14.26 -7.09 26.45
C THR A 12 13.59 -7.10 25.08
N LEU A 13 14.25 -7.66 24.06
CA LEU A 13 13.65 -7.75 22.72
C LEU A 13 12.30 -8.49 22.74
N THR A 14 12.19 -9.51 23.59
CA THR A 14 10.97 -10.27 23.83
C THR A 14 9.86 -9.39 24.40
N ALA A 15 10.12 -8.68 25.51
CA ALA A 15 9.14 -7.81 26.14
C ALA A 15 8.72 -6.66 25.21
N TRP A 16 9.67 -6.11 24.45
CA TRP A 16 9.38 -5.10 23.44
C TRP A 16 8.46 -5.65 22.34
N SER A 17 8.74 -6.85 21.82
CA SER A 17 7.91 -7.46 20.77
C SER A 17 6.48 -7.73 21.25
N ASP A 18 6.34 -8.21 22.49
CA ASP A 18 5.01 -8.44 23.09
C ASP A 18 4.23 -7.13 23.26
N VAL A 19 4.89 -6.06 23.73
CA VAL A 19 4.25 -4.76 23.94
C VAL A 19 3.90 -4.06 22.63
N PHE A 20 4.82 -3.98 21.67
CA PHE A 20 4.67 -3.14 20.48
C PHE A 20 4.13 -3.89 19.27
N LEU A 21 4.36 -5.20 19.18
CA LEU A 21 3.94 -6.02 18.04
C LEU A 21 2.84 -7.02 18.44
N GLY A 22 2.55 -7.18 19.74
CA GLY A 22 1.50 -8.07 20.23
C GLY A 22 1.81 -9.56 20.05
N ARG A 23 3.06 -9.91 19.70
CA ARG A 23 3.56 -11.28 19.62
C ARG A 23 5.08 -11.31 19.59
N GLN A 24 5.63 -12.46 19.97
CA GLN A 24 7.01 -12.82 19.67
C GLN A 24 7.11 -13.38 18.26
N PHE A 25 8.20 -13.04 17.57
CA PHE A 25 8.51 -13.57 16.25
C PHE A 25 9.49 -14.72 16.40
N ALA A 26 9.12 -15.79 17.10
CA ALA A 26 9.98 -16.99 17.19
C ALA A 26 9.93 -17.83 15.89
N THR A 27 8.82 -17.75 15.17
CA THR A 27 8.57 -18.41 13.88
C THR A 27 8.18 -17.40 12.83
N ASP A 28 8.33 -17.75 11.55
CA ASP A 28 7.94 -16.85 10.46
C ASP A 28 6.43 -16.57 10.47
N LEU A 29 6.09 -15.40 9.96
CA LEU A 29 4.71 -14.96 9.82
C LEU A 29 4.02 -15.73 8.70
N THR A 30 2.78 -16.14 8.93
CA THR A 30 1.91 -16.61 7.86
C THR A 30 1.54 -15.48 6.90
N ALA A 31 1.03 -15.80 5.71
CA ALA A 31 0.56 -14.77 4.77
C ALA A 31 -0.54 -13.89 5.39
N ARG A 32 -1.47 -14.50 6.14
CA ARG A 32 -2.52 -13.78 6.87
C ARG A 32 -1.96 -12.88 7.96
N ASP A 33 -0.93 -13.34 8.69
CA ASP A 33 -0.23 -12.48 9.66
C ASP A 33 0.34 -11.25 8.96
N TRP A 34 1.09 -11.42 7.87
CA TRP A 34 1.67 -10.29 7.13
C TRP A 34 0.62 -9.25 6.70
N LEU A 35 -0.54 -9.70 6.22
CA LEU A 35 -1.63 -8.81 5.78
C LEU A 35 -2.36 -8.13 6.94
N SER A 36 -2.23 -8.63 8.16
CA SER A 36 -2.93 -8.13 9.35
C SER A 36 -2.19 -7.03 10.12
N TYR A 37 -0.88 -6.91 9.87
CA TYR A 37 -0.05 -5.84 10.41
C TYR A 37 -0.01 -4.65 9.46
N SER A 38 0.00 -3.45 10.02
CA SER A 38 0.22 -2.23 9.26
C SER A 38 1.71 -2.06 8.94
N GLU A 39 2.02 -1.49 7.76
CA GLU A 39 3.39 -1.21 7.35
C GLU A 39 4.20 -0.33 8.33
N GLN A 40 3.53 0.59 9.03
CA GLN A 40 4.13 1.41 10.08
C GLN A 40 4.66 0.59 11.28
N LEU A 41 4.03 -0.55 11.61
CA LEU A 41 4.52 -1.42 12.67
C LEU A 41 5.81 -2.12 12.25
N PHE A 42 5.91 -2.56 10.99
CA PHE A 42 7.17 -3.10 10.46
C PHE A 42 8.28 -2.05 10.43
N LEU A 43 7.98 -0.80 10.05
CA LEU A 43 8.94 0.30 10.10
C LEU A 43 9.47 0.61 11.50
N THR A 44 8.67 0.36 12.54
CA THR A 44 9.12 0.52 13.94
C THR A 44 10.29 -0.43 14.24
N VAL A 45 10.29 -1.62 13.62
CA VAL A 45 11.36 -2.60 13.77
C VAL A 45 12.54 -2.26 12.86
N THR A 46 12.28 -1.92 11.59
CA THR A 46 13.30 -1.94 10.53
C THR A 46 13.99 -0.61 10.25
N ALA A 47 13.35 0.53 10.52
CA ALA A 47 13.85 1.84 10.07
C ALA A 47 14.77 2.56 11.06
N GLY A 48 14.69 2.25 12.36
CA GLY A 48 15.47 2.96 13.39
C GLY A 48 16.99 2.72 13.29
N ALA A 49 17.79 3.66 13.80
CA ALA A 49 19.23 3.44 13.93
C ALA A 49 19.52 2.34 14.98
N VAL A 50 20.52 1.49 14.70
CA VAL A 50 21.04 0.50 15.65
C VAL A 50 22.43 0.94 16.07
N PHE A 51 22.59 1.25 17.35
CA PHE A 51 23.87 1.69 17.89
C PHE A 51 24.74 0.51 18.35
N ARG A 52 24.12 -0.58 18.81
CA ARG A 52 24.80 -1.79 19.29
C ARG A 52 23.85 -3.00 19.24
N ASP A 53 24.32 -4.14 18.71
CA ASP A 53 23.59 -5.42 18.66
C ASP A 53 24.57 -6.60 18.64
N ASP A 54 25.36 -6.75 19.70
CA ASP A 54 26.46 -7.74 19.74
C ASP A 54 25.97 -9.20 19.63
N VAL A 55 24.75 -9.48 20.10
CA VAL A 55 24.14 -10.82 20.06
C VAL A 55 23.50 -11.10 18.69
N GLY A 56 23.22 -10.07 17.88
CA GLY A 56 22.59 -10.19 16.57
C GLY A 56 21.09 -10.47 16.60
N ALA A 57 20.45 -10.48 17.79
CA ALA A 57 19.04 -10.84 17.92
C ALA A 57 18.11 -9.80 17.27
N LEU A 58 18.45 -8.51 17.37
CA LEU A 58 17.68 -7.45 16.70
C LEU A 58 17.88 -7.49 15.19
N THR A 59 19.11 -7.73 14.72
CA THR A 59 19.44 -7.91 13.31
C THR A 59 18.69 -9.10 12.70
N ALA A 60 18.59 -10.21 13.42
CA ALA A 60 17.82 -11.38 12.99
C ALA A 60 16.32 -11.05 12.86
N LEU A 61 15.74 -10.34 13.84
CA LEU A 61 14.35 -9.89 13.78
C LEU A 61 14.11 -8.94 12.59
N ARG A 62 14.99 -7.96 12.39
CA ARG A 62 14.92 -7.02 11.27
C ARG A 62 14.99 -7.73 9.93
N SER A 63 15.87 -8.72 9.79
CA SER A 63 16.03 -9.48 8.55
C SER A 63 14.73 -10.21 8.17
N ARG A 64 14.03 -10.76 9.16
CA ARG A 64 12.75 -11.48 8.97
C ARG A 64 11.59 -10.55 8.66
N LEU A 65 11.65 -9.32 9.17
CA LEU A 65 10.63 -8.28 8.94
C LEU A 65 11.06 -7.25 7.89
N ASN A 66 12.12 -7.53 7.13
CA ASN A 66 12.74 -6.54 6.25
C ASN A 66 11.81 -6.13 5.10
N TYR A 67 11.13 -7.10 4.50
CA TYR A 67 10.10 -6.84 3.50
C TYR A 67 9.12 -8.00 3.35
N PHE A 68 8.02 -7.77 2.65
CA PHE A 68 7.01 -8.78 2.36
C PHE A 68 7.56 -9.99 1.58
N PRO A 69 7.15 -11.22 1.93
CA PRO A 69 7.32 -12.38 1.06
C PRO A 69 6.68 -12.14 -0.31
N ARG A 70 7.20 -12.81 -1.35
CA ARG A 70 6.81 -12.59 -2.75
C ARG A 70 5.30 -12.55 -2.95
N ASP A 71 4.58 -13.54 -2.45
CA ASP A 71 3.16 -13.70 -2.77
C ASP A 71 2.28 -12.72 -1.97
N VAL A 72 2.68 -12.39 -0.74
CA VAL A 72 2.07 -11.31 0.04
C VAL A 72 2.25 -9.96 -0.68
N TRP A 73 3.44 -9.71 -1.22
CA TRP A 73 3.73 -8.51 -1.99
C TRP A 73 2.89 -8.40 -3.26
N LEU A 74 2.76 -9.50 -4.02
CA LEU A 74 1.90 -9.55 -5.21
C LEU A 74 0.42 -9.36 -4.86
N TYR A 75 -0.05 -9.96 -3.77
CA TYR A 75 -1.41 -9.75 -3.27
C TYR A 75 -1.66 -8.28 -2.92
N LYS A 76 -0.73 -7.63 -2.21
CA LYS A 76 -0.84 -6.20 -1.87
C LYS A 76 -0.82 -5.31 -3.11
N LEU A 77 0.01 -5.60 -4.11
CA LEU A 77 0.00 -4.89 -5.39
C LEU A 77 -1.35 -5.05 -6.11
N ALA A 78 -1.89 -6.27 -6.20
CA ALA A 78 -3.19 -6.53 -6.82
C ALA A 78 -4.33 -5.79 -6.10
N ALA A 79 -4.35 -5.83 -4.76
CA ALA A 79 -5.33 -5.09 -3.96
C ALA A 79 -5.20 -3.57 -4.13
N GLN A 80 -3.98 -3.05 -4.31
CA GLN A 80 -3.79 -1.62 -4.55
C GLN A 80 -4.33 -1.20 -5.93
N TRP A 81 -4.12 -2.02 -6.96
CA TRP A 81 -4.76 -1.83 -8.27
C TRP A 81 -6.28 -1.99 -8.22
N ARG A 82 -6.80 -2.84 -7.33
CA ARG A 82 -8.23 -2.99 -7.09
C ARG A 82 -8.86 -1.68 -6.60
N LEU A 83 -8.23 -1.00 -5.63
CA LEU A 83 -8.70 0.30 -5.14
C LEU A 83 -8.75 1.37 -6.26
N ILE A 84 -7.78 1.36 -7.17
CA ILE A 84 -7.79 2.22 -8.37
C ILE A 84 -8.92 1.81 -9.33
N ALA A 85 -9.09 0.51 -9.55
CA ALA A 85 -10.12 0.00 -10.43
C ALA A 85 -11.52 0.37 -9.94
N GLU A 86 -11.80 0.34 -8.64
CA GLU A 86 -13.12 0.64 -8.07
C GLU A 86 -13.58 2.07 -8.36
N GLU A 87 -12.65 3.03 -8.42
CA GLU A 87 -12.95 4.45 -8.64
C GLU A 87 -12.56 4.97 -10.03
N ARG A 88 -12.08 4.10 -10.93
CA ARG A 88 -11.48 4.44 -12.24
C ARG A 88 -12.29 5.38 -13.13
N ALA A 89 -13.60 5.45 -12.95
CA ALA A 89 -14.51 6.29 -13.72
C ALA A 89 -15.14 7.43 -12.89
N TYR A 90 -14.87 7.51 -11.59
CA TYR A 90 -15.64 8.38 -10.69
C TYR A 90 -15.29 9.86 -10.84
N VAL A 91 -14.06 10.21 -11.21
CA VAL A 91 -13.67 11.59 -11.59
C VAL A 91 -14.50 12.09 -12.76
N GLY A 92 -14.62 11.32 -13.84
CA GLY A 92 -15.47 11.70 -14.98
C GLY A 92 -16.96 11.74 -14.64
N ARG A 93 -17.44 10.78 -13.85
CA ARG A 93 -18.86 10.73 -13.45
C ARG A 93 -19.30 11.90 -12.55
N THR A 94 -18.43 12.36 -11.67
CA THR A 94 -18.67 13.55 -10.86
C THR A 94 -18.57 14.81 -11.71
N GLY A 95 -17.64 14.82 -12.66
CA GLY A 95 -17.55 15.83 -13.72
C GLY A 95 -18.84 16.04 -14.52
N ASP A 96 -19.49 14.96 -14.96
CA ASP A 96 -20.74 15.02 -15.74
C ASP A 96 -21.90 15.74 -15.03
N VAL A 97 -21.88 15.77 -13.69
CA VAL A 97 -22.90 16.44 -12.88
C VAL A 97 -22.42 17.76 -12.27
N GLY A 98 -21.22 18.22 -12.65
CA GLY A 98 -20.63 19.46 -12.14
C GLY A 98 -20.15 19.37 -10.68
N ASP A 99 -20.00 18.18 -10.12
CA ASP A 99 -19.48 17.98 -8.76
C ASP A 99 -17.94 18.08 -8.75
N GLU A 100 -17.46 19.31 -8.84
CA GLU A 100 -16.03 19.61 -8.88
C GLU A 100 -15.32 19.17 -7.59
N LEU A 101 -15.92 19.45 -6.43
CA LEU A 101 -15.38 19.10 -5.11
C LEU A 101 -15.29 17.57 -4.94
N GLY A 102 -16.36 16.84 -5.25
CA GLY A 102 -16.36 15.38 -5.18
C GLY A 102 -15.30 14.77 -6.11
N SER A 103 -15.18 15.32 -7.32
CA SER A 103 -14.14 14.92 -8.26
C SER A 103 -12.72 15.17 -7.70
N GLN A 104 -12.49 16.23 -6.93
CA GLN A 104 -11.18 16.52 -6.29
C GLN A 104 -10.88 15.54 -5.16
N VAL A 105 -11.87 15.21 -4.33
CA VAL A 105 -11.73 14.24 -3.24
C VAL A 105 -11.38 12.85 -3.78
N ILE A 106 -12.03 12.41 -4.86
CA ILE A 106 -11.73 11.14 -5.53
C ILE A 106 -10.32 11.17 -6.12
N ALA A 107 -9.96 12.24 -6.84
CA ALA A 107 -8.64 12.38 -7.44
C ALA A 107 -7.52 12.34 -6.38
N ALA A 108 -7.68 13.02 -5.24
CA ALA A 108 -6.73 12.99 -4.13
C ALA A 108 -6.55 11.58 -3.54
N ARG A 109 -7.65 10.82 -3.41
CA ARG A 109 -7.61 9.41 -2.98
C ARG A 109 -6.87 8.53 -3.98
N MET A 110 -7.13 8.72 -5.28
CA MET A 110 -6.43 8.00 -6.34
C MET A 110 -4.92 8.32 -6.37
N VAL A 111 -4.54 9.59 -6.20
CA VAL A 111 -3.13 10.00 -6.06
C VAL A 111 -2.47 9.26 -4.90
N GLY A 112 -3.11 9.21 -3.73
CA GLY A 112 -2.63 8.43 -2.59
C GLY A 112 -2.45 6.93 -2.91
N ASN A 113 -3.39 6.35 -3.66
CA ASN A 113 -3.30 4.95 -4.10
C ASN A 113 -2.14 4.70 -5.09
N ILE A 114 -1.88 5.63 -6.00
CA ILE A 114 -0.77 5.55 -6.96
C ILE A 114 0.57 5.70 -6.24
N MET A 115 0.68 6.62 -5.27
CA MET A 115 1.88 6.73 -4.43
C MET A 115 2.14 5.42 -3.66
N ARG A 116 1.08 4.77 -3.14
CA ARG A 116 1.22 3.46 -2.47
C ARG A 116 1.67 2.36 -3.42
N LEU A 117 1.20 2.34 -4.66
CA LEU A 117 1.76 1.43 -5.67
C LEU A 117 3.24 1.67 -5.87
N ALA A 118 3.69 2.92 -6.04
CA ALA A 118 5.11 3.22 -6.21
C ALA A 118 5.96 2.70 -5.04
N MET A 119 5.49 2.89 -3.80
CA MET A 119 6.13 2.34 -2.60
C MET A 119 6.24 0.81 -2.65
N LEU A 120 5.15 0.11 -3.02
CA LEU A 120 5.16 -1.35 -3.17
C LEU A 120 6.11 -1.81 -4.28
N VAL A 121 6.12 -1.14 -5.43
CA VAL A 121 6.96 -1.48 -6.57
C VAL A 121 8.45 -1.33 -6.24
N GLU A 122 8.82 -0.28 -5.51
CA GLU A 122 10.19 -0.08 -5.02
C GLU A 122 10.50 -0.79 -3.70
N ARG A 123 9.61 -1.67 -3.26
CA ARG A 123 9.77 -2.50 -2.07
C ARG A 123 10.05 -1.70 -0.79
N ARG A 124 9.32 -0.60 -0.61
CA ARG A 124 9.36 0.25 0.59
C ARG A 124 8.06 0.12 1.36
N TYR A 125 8.17 0.04 2.69
CA TYR A 125 7.01 0.15 3.57
C TYR A 125 6.50 1.59 3.62
N ALA A 126 5.19 1.78 3.56
CA ALA A 126 4.51 3.05 3.72
C ALA A 126 4.47 3.45 5.21
N PRO A 127 4.97 4.65 5.57
CA PRO A 127 4.92 5.12 6.95
C PRO A 127 3.55 5.70 7.31
N TYR A 128 3.45 6.19 8.54
CA TYR A 128 2.32 6.98 9.03
C TYR A 128 1.98 8.13 8.05
N PRO A 129 0.69 8.49 7.84
CA PRO A 129 0.27 9.43 6.80
C PRO A 129 1.02 10.77 6.77
N LYS A 130 1.40 11.33 7.92
CA LYS A 130 2.15 12.60 8.00
C LYS A 130 3.54 12.54 7.36
N TRP A 131 4.14 11.35 7.26
CA TRP A 131 5.45 11.12 6.64
C TRP A 131 5.34 10.49 5.26
N PHE A 132 4.13 10.20 4.78
CA PHE A 132 3.93 9.46 3.54
C PHE A 132 4.49 10.20 2.32
N GLY A 133 4.22 11.50 2.20
CA GLY A 133 4.79 12.32 1.13
C GLY A 133 6.32 12.41 1.19
N THR A 134 6.89 12.54 2.39
CA THR A 134 8.35 12.58 2.59
C THR A 134 9.02 11.27 2.19
N ALA A 135 8.43 10.12 2.56
CA ALA A 135 8.95 8.82 2.18
C ALA A 135 8.79 8.55 0.67
N PHE A 136 7.66 8.95 0.09
CA PHE A 136 7.43 8.88 -1.35
C PHE A 136 8.47 9.68 -2.14
N ALA A 137 8.83 10.88 -1.68
CA ALA A 137 9.84 11.72 -2.31
C ALA A 137 11.26 11.12 -2.31
N GLN A 138 11.51 10.06 -1.52
CA GLN A 138 12.79 9.34 -1.48
C GLN A 138 12.84 8.14 -2.44
N LEU A 139 11.75 7.82 -3.14
CA LEU A 139 11.72 6.77 -4.15
C LEU A 139 12.54 7.17 -5.38
N GLU A 140 13.13 6.19 -6.06
CA GLU A 140 13.89 6.42 -7.30
C GLU A 140 12.98 6.99 -8.40
N CYS A 141 11.72 6.54 -8.47
CA CYS A 141 10.74 7.00 -9.46
C CYS A 141 10.09 8.34 -9.11
N ALA A 142 10.37 8.91 -7.93
CA ALA A 142 9.66 10.10 -7.44
C ALA A 142 9.83 11.31 -8.36
N GLY A 143 11.03 11.50 -8.93
CA GLY A 143 11.32 12.62 -9.82
C GLY A 143 10.43 12.65 -11.07
N ASP A 144 10.10 11.48 -11.61
CA ASP A 144 9.27 11.35 -12.82
C ASP A 144 7.77 11.28 -12.51
N LEU A 145 7.40 10.65 -11.38
CA LEU A 145 6.00 10.46 -11.01
C LEU A 145 5.40 11.70 -10.33
N THR A 146 6.16 12.44 -9.51
CA THR A 146 5.66 13.61 -8.77
C THR A 146 4.99 14.65 -9.69
N PRO A 147 5.59 15.06 -10.82
CA PRO A 147 4.96 16.04 -11.71
C PRO A 147 3.61 15.58 -12.28
N LEU A 148 3.43 14.27 -12.50
CA LEU A 148 2.15 13.71 -12.97
C LEU A 148 1.09 13.80 -11.87
N LEU A 149 1.45 13.50 -10.63
CA LEU A 149 0.55 13.58 -9.48
C LEU A 149 0.18 15.02 -9.14
N GLU A 150 1.14 15.95 -9.19
CA GLU A 150 0.91 17.38 -8.98
C GLU A 150 -0.05 17.95 -10.02
N ARG A 151 0.08 17.54 -11.30
CA ARG A 151 -0.86 17.91 -12.36
C ARG A 151 -2.29 17.49 -12.02
N VAL A 152 -2.49 16.29 -11.48
CA VAL A 152 -3.81 15.84 -11.02
C VAL A 152 -4.32 16.73 -9.89
N MET A 153 -3.47 17.03 -8.91
CA MET A 153 -3.86 17.83 -7.73
C MET A 153 -4.13 19.31 -8.06
N SER A 154 -3.50 19.87 -9.08
CA SER A 154 -3.65 21.28 -9.48
C SER A 154 -4.68 21.51 -10.59
N ALA A 155 -5.20 20.45 -11.21
CA ALA A 155 -6.08 20.55 -12.36
C ALA A 155 -7.43 21.21 -12.00
N GLN A 156 -7.91 22.08 -12.90
CA GLN A 156 -9.07 22.96 -12.64
C GLN A 156 -10.40 22.35 -13.11
N ASN A 157 -10.34 21.22 -13.80
CA ASN A 157 -11.49 20.50 -14.30
C ASN A 157 -11.23 18.99 -14.30
N TRP A 158 -12.29 18.20 -14.49
CA TRP A 158 -12.21 16.75 -14.37
C TRP A 158 -11.49 16.10 -15.55
N LEU A 159 -11.50 16.72 -16.74
CA LEU A 159 -10.85 16.20 -17.94
C LEU A 159 -9.32 16.19 -17.78
N GLU A 160 -8.76 17.27 -17.23
CA GLU A 160 -7.34 17.37 -16.90
C GLU A 160 -6.95 16.38 -15.79
N ARG A 161 -7.79 16.23 -14.76
CA ARG A 161 -7.58 15.25 -13.68
C ARG A 161 -7.59 13.82 -14.20
N GLU A 162 -8.58 13.47 -15.02
CA GLU A 162 -8.65 12.17 -15.67
C GLU A 162 -7.39 11.90 -16.49
N SER A 163 -6.97 12.87 -17.32
CA SER A 163 -5.77 12.71 -18.14
C SER A 163 -4.51 12.48 -17.28
N GLY A 164 -4.33 13.26 -16.21
CA GLY A 164 -3.19 13.07 -15.30
C GLY A 164 -3.23 11.72 -14.57
N LEU A 165 -4.41 11.23 -14.19
CA LEU A 165 -4.57 9.91 -13.59
C LEU A 165 -4.25 8.78 -14.57
N VAL A 166 -4.64 8.92 -15.85
CA VAL A 166 -4.26 7.97 -16.91
C VAL A 166 -2.74 7.90 -17.06
N ASP A 167 -2.08 9.06 -17.13
CA ASP A 167 -0.62 9.14 -17.28
C ASP A 167 0.11 8.55 -16.06
N ALA A 168 -0.34 8.88 -14.84
CA ALA A 168 0.26 8.36 -13.62
C ALA A 168 0.06 6.84 -13.46
N CYS A 169 -1.12 6.31 -13.80
CA CYS A 169 -1.36 4.86 -13.80
C CYS A 169 -0.52 4.14 -14.86
N ARG A 170 -0.37 4.74 -16.06
CA ARG A 170 0.50 4.22 -17.12
C ARG A 170 1.93 4.12 -16.64
N PHE A 171 2.46 5.19 -16.06
CA PHE A 171 3.82 5.25 -15.53
C PHE A 171 4.08 4.12 -14.52
N VAL A 172 3.19 3.93 -13.55
CA VAL A 172 3.39 2.90 -12.51
C VAL A 172 3.27 1.48 -13.08
N ALA A 173 2.38 1.25 -14.06
CA ALA A 173 2.29 -0.04 -14.74
C ALA A 173 3.59 -0.37 -15.52
N GLU A 174 4.18 0.63 -16.18
CA GLU A 174 5.48 0.50 -16.88
C GLU A 174 6.63 0.30 -15.88
N LEU A 175 6.61 1.02 -14.75
CA LEU A 175 7.57 0.84 -13.67
C LEU A 175 7.55 -0.59 -13.10
N GLN A 176 6.36 -1.20 -12.93
CA GLN A 176 6.26 -2.60 -12.52
C GLN A 176 6.97 -3.56 -13.48
N ILE A 177 6.85 -3.30 -14.78
CA ILE A 177 7.54 -4.10 -15.81
C ILE A 177 9.05 -3.89 -15.71
N ALA A 178 9.49 -2.63 -15.64
CA ALA A 178 10.91 -2.28 -15.54
C ALA A 178 11.58 -2.87 -14.28
N ARG A 179 10.85 -2.99 -13.17
CA ARG A 179 11.33 -3.62 -11.93
C ARG A 179 11.14 -5.14 -11.89
N GLY A 180 10.69 -5.76 -12.98
CA GLY A 180 10.55 -7.21 -13.08
C GLY A 180 9.51 -7.79 -12.13
N VAL A 181 8.44 -7.05 -11.82
CA VAL A 181 7.34 -7.55 -10.98
C VAL A 181 6.68 -8.75 -11.68
N PRO A 182 6.60 -9.93 -11.04
CA PRO A 182 5.96 -11.09 -11.64
C PRO A 182 4.48 -10.83 -11.98
N GLY A 183 4.08 -11.17 -13.21
CA GLY A 183 2.71 -10.91 -13.69
C GLY A 183 2.45 -9.46 -14.09
N ALA A 184 3.47 -8.58 -14.08
CA ALA A 184 3.33 -7.22 -14.59
C ALA A 184 2.90 -7.24 -16.07
N LEU A 185 1.94 -6.38 -16.39
CA LEU A 185 1.31 -6.28 -17.71
C LEU A 185 1.31 -4.83 -18.17
N GLY A 186 1.51 -4.62 -19.47
CA GLY A 186 1.59 -3.29 -20.08
C GLY A 186 0.27 -2.52 -19.96
N PRO A 187 0.32 -1.19 -19.77
CA PRO A 187 -0.88 -0.39 -19.59
C PRO A 187 -1.71 -0.36 -20.88
N THR A 188 -2.90 -0.97 -20.85
CA THR A 188 -3.91 -0.83 -21.89
C THR A 188 -4.99 0.14 -21.44
N VAL A 189 -5.48 0.98 -22.37
CA VAL A 189 -6.65 1.82 -22.11
C VAL A 189 -7.88 0.91 -21.97
N GLY A 190 -8.62 1.09 -20.88
CA GLY A 190 -9.87 0.40 -20.62
C GLY A 190 -11.08 1.20 -21.11
N SER A 191 -12.22 0.52 -21.22
CA SER A 191 -13.53 1.14 -21.43
C SER A 191 -14.52 0.65 -20.38
N LEU A 192 -15.48 1.50 -20.01
CA LEU A 192 -16.56 1.14 -19.10
C LEU A 192 -17.89 1.21 -19.85
N TYR A 193 -18.33 0.08 -20.39
CA TYR A 193 -19.50 0.01 -21.28
C TYR A 193 -19.35 1.03 -22.44
N ALA A 194 -20.41 1.76 -22.78
CA ALA A 194 -20.39 2.82 -23.78
C ALA A 194 -20.05 4.21 -23.22
N ARG A 195 -19.43 4.31 -22.04
CA ARG A 195 -19.14 5.60 -21.40
C ARG A 195 -17.80 6.20 -21.88
N PRO A 196 -17.69 7.53 -22.00
CA PRO A 196 -16.53 8.19 -22.61
C PRO A 196 -15.35 8.42 -21.65
N TYR A 197 -15.33 7.79 -20.46
CA TYR A 197 -14.25 7.99 -19.49
C TYR A 197 -13.01 7.16 -19.84
N ARG A 198 -11.84 7.74 -19.63
CA ARG A 198 -10.54 7.11 -19.92
C ARG A 198 -9.85 6.69 -18.63
N PHE A 199 -9.31 5.48 -18.63
CA PHE A 199 -8.51 4.95 -17.53
C PHE A 199 -7.62 3.82 -18.05
N ILE A 200 -6.53 3.52 -17.32
CA ILE A 200 -5.77 2.29 -17.53
C ILE A 200 -6.58 1.12 -16.97
N ASP A 201 -6.68 0.03 -17.73
CA ASP A 201 -7.40 -1.20 -17.37
C ASP A 201 -6.75 -1.91 -16.18
N SER A 202 -6.97 -1.35 -15.00
CA SER A 202 -6.40 -1.79 -13.73
C SER A 202 -6.92 -3.17 -13.32
N MET A 203 -8.08 -3.58 -13.84
CA MET A 203 -8.62 -4.93 -13.66
C MET A 203 -7.76 -5.98 -14.38
N LYS A 204 -7.30 -5.71 -15.60
CA LYS A 204 -6.37 -6.62 -16.29
C LYS A 204 -5.04 -6.74 -15.55
N ILE A 205 -4.50 -5.62 -15.07
CA ILE A 205 -3.24 -5.61 -14.31
C ILE A 205 -3.38 -6.41 -13.02
N LEU A 206 -4.42 -6.16 -12.21
CA LEU A 206 -4.61 -6.88 -10.95
C LEU A 206 -4.85 -8.38 -11.19
N ASN A 207 -5.61 -8.76 -12.22
CA ASN A 207 -5.84 -10.17 -12.55
C ASN A 207 -4.54 -10.89 -12.95
N ALA A 208 -3.65 -10.22 -13.69
CA ALA A 208 -2.35 -10.78 -14.07
C ALA A 208 -1.42 -10.95 -12.86
N LEU A 209 -1.42 -9.99 -11.93
CA LEU A 209 -0.70 -10.10 -10.65
C LEU A 209 -1.25 -11.26 -9.80
N ARG A 210 -2.58 -11.39 -9.70
CA ARG A 210 -3.25 -12.50 -9.01
C ARG A 210 -2.87 -13.86 -9.58
N ALA A 211 -2.83 -13.99 -10.91
CA ALA A 211 -2.46 -15.23 -11.58
C ALA A 211 -0.99 -15.64 -11.33
N ALA A 212 -0.13 -14.72 -10.88
CA ALA A 212 1.27 -14.99 -10.54
C ALA A 212 1.50 -15.42 -9.08
N ILE A 213 0.45 -15.43 -8.24
CA ILE A 213 0.47 -15.90 -6.86
C ILE A 213 0.40 -17.44 -6.86
N LYS A 214 1.22 -18.08 -6.01
CA LYS A 214 1.31 -19.53 -5.85
C LYS A 214 0.80 -20.03 -4.50
N ASP A 215 0.88 -19.18 -3.48
CA ASP A 215 0.35 -19.44 -2.14
C ASP A 215 -1.17 -19.69 -2.20
N GLU A 216 -1.60 -20.88 -1.77
CA GLU A 216 -2.98 -21.32 -1.89
C GLU A 216 -3.96 -20.50 -1.03
N ASP A 217 -3.52 -20.07 0.15
CA ASP A 217 -4.36 -19.29 1.04
C ASP A 217 -4.61 -17.91 0.45
N LEU A 218 -3.58 -17.25 -0.07
CA LEU A 218 -3.71 -15.97 -0.78
C LEU A 218 -4.55 -16.10 -2.05
N CYS A 219 -4.45 -17.21 -2.78
CA CYS A 219 -5.30 -17.47 -3.95
C CYS A 219 -6.79 -17.54 -3.60
N ARG A 220 -7.14 -18.02 -2.39
CA ARG A 220 -8.53 -18.11 -1.91
C ARG A 220 -9.04 -16.79 -1.33
N LEU A 221 -8.15 -15.93 -0.83
CA LEU A 221 -8.56 -14.63 -0.28
C LEU A 221 -9.16 -13.71 -1.35
N ARG A 222 -10.24 -13.03 -0.98
CA ARG A 222 -10.82 -11.91 -1.75
C ARG A 222 -9.83 -10.75 -1.82
N ASP A 223 -9.93 -9.91 -2.84
CA ASP A 223 -9.03 -8.75 -3.06
C ASP A 223 -9.36 -7.53 -2.19
N CYS A 224 -9.61 -7.76 -0.90
CA CYS A 224 -9.88 -6.71 0.09
C CYS A 224 -8.60 -6.01 0.58
N GLY A 225 -7.42 -6.61 0.36
CA GLY A 225 -6.13 -6.02 0.69
C GLY A 225 -5.68 -6.32 2.12
N ALA A 226 -4.55 -5.72 2.50
CA ALA A 226 -4.02 -5.75 3.86
C ALA A 226 -4.71 -4.72 4.76
N ALA A 227 -4.52 -4.83 6.08
CA ALA A 227 -5.07 -3.94 7.09
C ALA A 227 -4.91 -2.46 6.74
N ASP A 228 -3.73 -2.05 6.27
CA ASP A 228 -3.41 -0.68 5.89
C ASP A 228 -3.97 -0.23 4.52
N GLN A 229 -4.58 -1.11 3.75
CA GLN A 229 -5.24 -0.82 2.47
C GLN A 229 -6.75 -0.63 2.62
N PHE A 230 -7.39 -1.28 3.59
CA PHE A 230 -8.83 -1.12 3.85
C PHE A 230 -9.18 -0.38 5.15
N LEU A 231 -8.23 -0.17 6.08
CA LEU A 231 -8.44 0.66 7.27
C LEU A 231 -7.79 2.03 7.10
N ALA A 232 -8.54 3.08 7.42
CA ALA A 232 -8.04 4.47 7.43
C ALA A 232 -7.74 5.00 8.85
N SER A 233 -8.25 4.32 9.89
CA SER A 233 -8.06 4.78 11.27
C SER A 233 -6.64 4.52 11.74
N ASN A 234 -5.87 5.59 11.92
CA ASN A 234 -4.53 5.49 12.49
C ASN A 234 -4.51 4.88 13.89
N PHE A 235 -5.58 5.11 14.68
CA PHE A 235 -5.73 4.51 16.01
C PHE A 235 -5.80 2.98 15.92
N VAL A 236 -6.58 2.45 14.97
CA VAL A 236 -6.69 1.00 14.73
C VAL A 236 -5.39 0.44 14.17
N LEU A 237 -4.79 1.12 13.20
CA LEU A 237 -3.53 0.68 12.57
C LEU A 237 -2.31 0.73 13.52
N ALA A 238 -2.36 1.55 14.56
CA ALA A 238 -1.29 1.65 15.56
C ALA A 238 -1.37 0.54 16.63
N ALA A 239 -2.49 -0.18 16.71
CA ALA A 239 -2.71 -1.26 17.68
C ALA A 239 -2.77 -2.61 16.96
N PRO A 240 -1.70 -3.45 17.03
CA PRO A 240 -1.66 -4.73 16.32
C PRO A 240 -2.87 -5.62 16.60
N ALA A 241 -3.38 -5.62 17.84
CA ALA A 241 -4.56 -6.41 18.20
C ALA A 241 -5.82 -5.97 17.43
N PHE A 242 -6.01 -4.67 17.21
CA PHE A 242 -7.18 -4.14 16.50
C PHE A 242 -7.07 -4.34 15.00
N SER A 243 -5.91 -4.07 14.40
CA SER A 243 -5.70 -4.32 12.97
C SER A 243 -5.84 -5.81 12.63
N ARG A 244 -5.34 -6.70 13.51
CA ARG A 244 -5.50 -8.15 13.39
C ARG A 244 -6.97 -8.58 13.48
N ALA A 245 -7.69 -8.13 14.51
CA ALA A 245 -9.10 -8.47 14.67
C ALA A 245 -9.93 -8.06 13.45
N ALA A 246 -9.71 -6.84 12.95
CA ALA A 246 -10.40 -6.34 11.74
C ALA A 246 -10.05 -7.18 10.50
N THR A 247 -8.77 -7.51 10.31
CA THR A 247 -8.33 -8.30 9.15
C THR A 247 -8.88 -9.72 9.17
N THR A 248 -8.82 -10.38 10.34
CA THR A 248 -9.41 -11.71 10.52
C THR A 248 -10.91 -11.70 10.20
N ALA A 249 -11.65 -10.72 10.73
CA ALA A 249 -13.07 -10.60 10.45
C ALA A 249 -13.39 -10.44 8.95
N VAL A 250 -12.56 -9.71 8.20
CA VAL A 250 -12.75 -9.57 6.74
C VAL A 250 -12.38 -10.85 6.00
N PHE A 251 -11.34 -11.58 6.43
CA PHE A 251 -10.85 -12.77 5.73
C PHE A 251 -11.64 -14.04 6.01
N ASP A 252 -12.45 -14.07 7.06
CA ASP A 252 -13.23 -15.24 7.48
C ASP A 252 -14.70 -15.17 7.04
N ILE A 253 -15.12 -14.09 6.37
CA ILE A 253 -16.45 -13.99 5.76
C ILE A 253 -16.43 -14.69 4.39
N GLU A 254 -17.23 -15.76 4.26
CA GLU A 254 -17.42 -16.54 3.03
C GLU A 254 -18.03 -15.74 1.87
#